data_AF-A0A0T6AEN4-F1
#
_entry.id   AF-A0A0T6AEN4-F1
#
_cell.length_a   1.000
_cell.length_b   1.000
_cell.length_c   1.000
_cell.angle_alpha   90.00
_cell.angle_beta   90.00
_cell.angle_gamma   90.00
#
_symmetry.space_group_name_H-M   'P 1'
#
loop_
_entity.id
_entity.type
_entity.pdbx_description
1 polymer ?
#
loop_
_entity_poly.entity_id
_entity_poly.type
_entity_poly.pdbx_seq_one_letter_code
_entity_poly.pdbx_strand_id
1 'polypeptide(L)'
;MDRALVIANLAATPNLLRLLGEDFSPDLAVKPPRSGEWSVTEVVRHFVEGERDTFLPRLRRMLTEERPVFPSRDRQASGDRSDLGTLLGAFESARGEVVKILNGLAPPQWAREGVSPSRGALSVENYAATMAGHDTEHLQQIHQVRSALGLRPKRTEARVALPLAEVAPAIQPLPGKIEALSRGLSAEQLRQRPREGEWSMKEVMAHFLKVERDVFLLRLKRIVNEDRPRFESFDPEVWAAERDHRQGDFVDDWRRFAEARAETVAFLQGLPPAAADRIGLSAFFGPVMLAQYATHIVDHDLEHLAQLQACRAVVAR
;
A
#
# COMPACT_ATOMS: atom_id res chain seq x y z
N MET A 1 -11.50 -20.90 -1.11
CA MET A 1 -10.99 -19.51 -1.17
C MET A 1 -9.74 -19.54 -2.05
N ASP A 2 -9.38 -18.44 -2.71
CA ASP A 2 -8.24 -18.48 -3.63
C ASP A 2 -6.89 -18.49 -2.89
N ARG A 3 -6.22 -19.64 -2.87
CA ARG A 3 -4.95 -19.86 -2.15
C ARG A 3 -3.84 -18.94 -2.66
N ALA A 4 -3.80 -18.66 -3.96
CA ALA A 4 -2.79 -17.79 -4.54
C ALA A 4 -2.98 -16.34 -4.11
N LEU A 5 -4.22 -15.86 -4.02
CA LEU A 5 -4.52 -14.52 -3.49
C LEU A 5 -4.14 -14.40 -2.00
N VAL A 6 -4.43 -15.43 -1.21
CA VAL A 6 -4.09 -15.45 0.23
C VAL A 6 -2.58 -15.37 0.42
N ILE A 7 -1.81 -16.18 -0.30
CA ILE A 7 -0.34 -16.14 -0.24
C ILE A 7 0.18 -14.77 -0.67
N ALA A 8 -0.35 -14.21 -1.76
CA ALA A 8 0.07 -12.91 -2.25
C ALA A 8 -0.25 -11.77 -1.27
N ASN A 9 -1.39 -11.80 -0.58
CA ASN A 9 -1.71 -10.88 0.51
C ASN A 9 -0.68 -10.97 1.64
N LEU A 10 -0.43 -12.20 2.13
CA LEU A 10 0.51 -12.45 3.23
C LEU A 10 1.94 -12.03 2.89
N ALA A 11 2.34 -12.19 1.63
CA ALA A 11 3.65 -11.78 1.13
C ALA A 11 3.82 -10.26 0.98
N ALA A 12 2.73 -9.54 0.74
CA ALA A 12 2.77 -8.08 0.63
C ALA A 12 2.84 -7.37 1.99
N THR A 13 2.30 -7.98 3.05
CA THR A 13 2.17 -7.33 4.37
C THR A 13 3.46 -6.73 4.93
N PRO A 14 4.64 -7.39 4.89
CA PRO A 14 5.88 -6.78 5.38
C PRO A 14 6.24 -5.48 4.67
N ASN A 15 6.07 -5.44 3.33
CA ASN A 15 6.34 -4.23 2.54
C ASN A 15 5.39 -3.09 2.89
N LEU A 16 4.12 -3.43 3.12
CA LEU A 16 3.09 -2.46 3.50
C LEU A 16 3.35 -1.88 4.90
N LEU A 17 3.74 -2.71 5.87
CA LEU A 17 4.08 -2.25 7.21
C LEU A 17 5.29 -1.31 7.19
N ARG A 18 6.32 -1.63 6.40
CA ARG A 18 7.50 -0.78 6.25
C ARG A 18 7.14 0.59 5.67
N LEU A 19 6.39 0.62 4.57
CA LEU A 19 5.92 1.87 3.95
C LEU A 19 5.08 2.71 4.93
N LEU A 20 4.17 2.07 5.67
CA LEU A 20 3.36 2.75 6.68
C LEU A 20 4.20 3.23 7.87
N GLY A 21 5.36 2.64 8.12
CA GLY A 21 6.29 2.98 9.18
C GLY A 21 7.26 4.14 8.87
N GLU A 22 7.52 4.45 7.60
CA GLU A 22 8.58 5.40 7.17
C GLU A 22 8.52 6.78 7.82
N ASP A 23 7.32 7.34 7.98
CA ASP A 23 7.17 8.73 8.48
C ASP A 23 7.15 8.82 10.01
N PHE A 24 7.25 7.68 10.71
CA PHE A 24 7.24 7.68 12.17
C PHE A 24 8.65 7.94 12.71
N SER A 25 8.83 9.10 13.36
CA SER A 25 9.97 9.30 14.24
C SER A 25 9.89 8.35 15.45
N PRO A 26 10.99 8.07 16.16
CA PRO A 26 10.98 7.21 17.34
C PRO A 26 9.93 7.61 18.39
N ASP A 27 9.75 8.91 18.62
CA ASP A 27 8.76 9.43 19.56
C ASP A 27 7.32 9.25 19.08
N LEU A 28 7.06 9.45 17.77
CA LEU A 28 5.74 9.22 17.20
C LEU A 28 5.40 7.73 17.10
N ALA A 29 6.40 6.87 16.87
CA ALA A 29 6.22 5.44 16.69
C ALA A 29 5.61 4.76 17.93
N VAL A 30 5.86 5.31 19.11
CA VAL A 30 5.35 4.80 20.40
C VAL A 30 4.15 5.59 20.92
N LYS A 31 3.69 6.61 20.18
CA LYS A 31 2.55 7.44 20.59
C LYS A 31 1.24 6.80 20.12
N PRO A 32 0.33 6.44 21.04
CA PRO A 32 -0.97 5.95 20.65
C PRO A 32 -1.87 7.11 20.15
N PRO A 33 -2.80 6.83 19.22
CA PRO A 33 -3.74 7.83 18.71
C PRO A 33 -4.68 8.37 19.79
N ARG A 34 -5.10 7.52 20.75
CA ARG A 34 -5.84 7.89 21.96
C ARG A 34 -5.38 7.06 23.15
N SER A 35 -5.68 7.52 24.35
CA SER A 35 -5.42 6.76 25.57
C SER A 35 -6.11 5.39 25.50
N GLY A 36 -5.35 4.32 25.71
CA GLY A 36 -5.83 2.94 25.65
C GLY A 36 -5.85 2.31 24.24
N GLU A 37 -5.59 3.06 23.18
CA GLU A 37 -5.38 2.52 21.83
C GLU A 37 -3.91 2.15 21.62
N TRP A 38 -3.60 1.30 20.63
CA TRP A 38 -2.23 0.89 20.33
C TRP A 38 -1.52 1.91 19.44
N SER A 39 -0.26 2.19 19.76
CA SER A 39 0.70 2.85 18.87
C SER A 39 1.09 1.95 17.70
N VAL A 40 1.70 2.51 16.64
CA VAL A 40 2.18 1.70 15.50
C VAL A 40 3.20 0.65 15.94
N THR A 41 4.07 0.96 16.90
CA THR A 41 5.05 0.00 17.45
C THR A 41 4.37 -1.17 18.13
N GLU A 42 3.30 -0.91 18.90
CA GLU A 42 2.52 -1.98 19.56
C GLU A 42 1.75 -2.85 18.55
N VAL A 43 1.20 -2.24 17.49
CA VAL A 43 0.56 -3.01 16.40
C VAL A 43 1.58 -3.93 15.72
N VAL A 44 2.75 -3.42 15.32
CA VAL A 44 3.79 -4.23 14.66
C VAL A 44 4.37 -5.29 15.61
N ARG A 45 4.51 -4.98 16.91
CA ARG A 45 4.89 -5.99 17.92
C ARG A 45 3.87 -7.13 17.97
N HIS A 46 2.58 -6.82 17.96
CA HIS A 46 1.52 -7.84 17.92
C HIS A 46 1.59 -8.72 16.67
N PHE A 47 1.99 -8.18 15.51
CA PHE A 47 2.30 -9.00 14.33
C PHE A 47 3.46 -9.98 14.58
N VAL A 48 4.58 -9.50 15.12
CA VAL A 48 5.75 -10.34 15.44
C VAL A 48 5.39 -11.46 16.41
N GLU A 49 4.71 -11.12 17.51
CA GLU A 49 4.25 -12.11 18.50
C GLU A 49 3.23 -13.09 17.90
N GLY A 50 2.31 -12.59 17.06
CA GLY A 50 1.36 -13.40 16.31
C GLY A 50 2.07 -14.46 15.46
N GLU A 51 3.07 -14.06 14.68
CA GLU A 51 3.88 -14.97 13.87
C GLU A 51 4.65 -15.98 14.72
N ARG A 52 5.42 -15.49 15.70
CA ARG A 52 6.30 -16.29 16.54
C ARG A 52 5.55 -17.31 17.39
N ASP A 53 4.45 -16.90 18.01
CA ASP A 53 3.79 -17.69 19.06
C ASP A 53 2.53 -18.39 18.58
N THR A 54 1.94 -17.94 17.46
CA THR A 54 0.65 -18.44 16.97
C THR A 54 0.76 -18.99 15.56
N PHE A 55 0.99 -18.15 14.55
CA PHE A 55 0.84 -18.52 13.15
C PHE A 55 1.85 -19.57 12.70
N LEU A 56 3.14 -19.29 12.80
CA LEU A 56 4.16 -20.19 12.30
C LEU A 56 4.23 -21.53 13.07
N PRO A 57 4.21 -21.57 14.42
CA PRO A 57 4.22 -22.84 15.14
C PRO A 57 2.99 -23.70 14.85
N ARG A 58 1.78 -23.11 14.80
CA ARG A 58 0.56 -23.88 14.53
C ARG A 58 0.53 -24.39 13.10
N LEU A 59 0.94 -23.57 12.12
CA LEU A 59 1.07 -24.01 10.73
C LEU A 59 2.00 -25.22 10.61
N ARG A 60 3.17 -25.16 11.25
CA ARG A 60 4.12 -26.30 11.29
C ARG A 60 3.46 -27.55 11.87
N ARG A 61 2.81 -27.43 13.03
CA ARG A 61 2.10 -28.56 13.67
C ARG A 61 1.00 -29.14 12.79
N MET A 62 0.19 -28.32 12.10
CA MET A 62 -0.86 -28.82 11.19
C MET A 62 -0.28 -29.67 10.05
N LEU A 63 0.95 -29.38 9.64
CA LEU A 63 1.62 -30.09 8.54
C LEU A 63 2.34 -31.36 9.00
N THR A 64 2.75 -31.45 10.27
CA THR A 64 3.54 -32.56 10.80
C THR A 64 2.74 -33.53 11.68
N GLU A 65 1.77 -33.03 12.46
CA GLU A 65 0.91 -33.82 13.34
C GLU A 65 -0.41 -34.17 12.64
N GLU A 66 -1.01 -35.31 13.00
CA GLU A 66 -2.23 -35.82 12.37
C GLU A 66 -3.42 -34.85 12.50
N ARG A 67 -3.68 -34.34 13.71
CA ARG A 67 -4.72 -33.33 13.99
C ARG A 67 -4.41 -32.60 15.31
N PRO A 68 -3.43 -31.67 15.33
CA PRO A 68 -2.97 -31.01 16.56
C PRO A 68 -4.10 -30.22 17.23
N VAL A 69 -4.19 -30.32 18.56
CA VAL A 69 -5.00 -29.40 19.38
C VAL A 69 -4.10 -28.29 19.91
N PHE A 70 -4.54 -27.04 19.74
CA PHE A 70 -3.77 -25.87 20.16
C PHE A 70 -4.20 -25.38 21.55
N PRO A 71 -3.25 -24.97 22.40
CA PRO A 71 -3.60 -24.35 23.67
C PRO A 71 -4.25 -22.97 23.45
N SER A 72 -5.07 -22.56 24.41
CA SER A 72 -5.46 -21.15 24.56
C SER A 72 -4.19 -20.31 24.74
N ARG A 73 -4.14 -19.16 24.06
CA ARG A 73 -2.99 -18.27 24.18
C ARG A 73 -3.15 -17.45 25.45
N ASP A 74 -2.25 -17.66 26.41
CA ASP A 74 -2.09 -16.73 27.52
C ASP A 74 -1.44 -15.46 26.99
N ARG A 75 -2.19 -14.35 27.02
CA ARG A 75 -1.65 -13.04 26.67
C ARG A 75 -0.77 -12.54 27.81
N GLN A 76 0.48 -12.99 27.86
CA GLN A 76 1.50 -12.28 28.63
C GLN A 76 2.04 -11.11 27.79
N ALA A 77 2.21 -9.95 28.43
CA ALA A 77 2.87 -8.83 27.80
C ALA A 77 4.29 -9.27 27.43
N SER A 78 4.68 -9.15 26.16
CA SER A 78 5.91 -9.76 25.63
C SER A 78 7.22 -9.21 26.24
N GLY A 79 7.18 -8.22 27.14
CA GLY A 79 8.37 -7.57 27.72
C GLY A 79 9.29 -6.89 26.69
N ASP A 80 9.02 -7.09 25.40
CA ASP A 80 9.81 -6.64 24.26
C ASP A 80 9.72 -5.12 24.15
N ARG A 81 10.88 -4.48 24.12
CA ARG A 81 11.05 -3.02 24.03
C ARG A 81 11.76 -2.61 22.75
N SER A 82 11.85 -3.53 21.78
CA SER A 82 12.43 -3.26 20.46
C SER A 82 11.73 -2.09 19.78
N ASP A 83 12.51 -1.30 19.05
CA ASP A 83 12.03 -0.19 18.24
C ASP A 83 11.26 -0.69 17.00
N LEU A 84 10.56 0.24 16.33
CA LEU A 84 9.73 -0.07 15.17
C LEU A 84 10.53 -0.73 14.03
N GLY A 85 11.73 -0.25 13.73
CA GLY A 85 12.56 -0.79 12.65
C GLY A 85 12.98 -2.24 12.91
N THR A 86 13.43 -2.52 14.14
CA THR A 86 13.77 -3.88 14.58
C THR A 86 12.57 -4.83 14.47
N LEU A 87 11.38 -4.39 14.90
CA LEU A 87 10.17 -5.20 14.83
C LEU A 87 9.72 -5.47 13.39
N LEU A 88 9.81 -4.47 12.50
CA LEU A 88 9.50 -4.63 11.07
C LEU A 88 10.38 -5.70 10.42
N GLY A 89 11.69 -5.66 10.67
CA GLY A 89 12.63 -6.68 10.16
C GLY A 89 12.37 -8.08 10.72
N ALA A 90 12.04 -8.17 12.03
CA ALA A 90 11.69 -9.43 12.66
C ALA A 90 10.41 -10.06 12.04
N PHE A 91 9.39 -9.24 11.81
CA PHE A 91 8.15 -9.68 11.17
C PHE A 91 8.39 -10.09 9.71
N GLU A 92 9.16 -9.33 8.93
CA GLU A 92 9.50 -9.66 7.55
C GLU A 92 10.13 -11.05 7.44
N SER A 93 11.13 -11.33 8.30
CA SER A 93 11.77 -12.65 8.34
C SER A 93 10.76 -13.76 8.68
N ALA A 94 9.97 -13.58 9.74
CA ALA A 94 9.02 -14.59 10.19
C ALA A 94 7.93 -14.86 9.14
N ARG A 95 7.39 -13.80 8.53
CA ARG A 95 6.39 -13.92 7.47
C ARG A 95 6.96 -14.54 6.20
N GLY A 96 8.22 -14.27 5.87
CA GLY A 96 8.92 -14.92 4.77
C GLY A 96 8.93 -16.45 4.91
N GLU A 97 9.12 -16.96 6.13
CA GLU A 97 9.05 -18.41 6.39
C GLU A 97 7.64 -18.97 6.17
N VAL A 98 6.60 -18.30 6.66
CA VAL A 98 5.20 -18.73 6.43
C VAL A 98 4.88 -18.76 4.94
N VAL A 99 5.21 -17.70 4.20
CA VAL A 99 4.98 -17.60 2.75
C VAL A 99 5.73 -18.71 2.01
N LYS A 100 6.98 -19.00 2.41
CA LYS A 100 7.76 -20.10 1.83
C LYS A 100 7.10 -21.47 2.07
N ILE A 101 6.60 -21.71 3.29
CA ILE A 101 5.88 -22.96 3.61
C ILE A 101 4.63 -23.08 2.74
N LEU A 102 3.78 -22.04 2.71
CA LEU A 102 2.49 -22.08 1.99
C LEU A 102 2.68 -22.28 0.48
N ASN A 103 3.69 -21.65 -0.13
CA ASN A 103 4.03 -21.86 -1.55
C ASN A 103 4.50 -23.29 -1.84
N GLY A 104 5.10 -23.98 -0.87
CA GLY A 104 5.60 -25.35 -1.02
C GLY A 104 4.55 -26.44 -0.77
N LEU A 105 3.31 -26.09 -0.43
CA LEU A 105 2.29 -27.08 -0.09
C LEU A 105 1.69 -27.77 -1.32
N ALA A 106 1.69 -29.09 -1.30
CA ALA A 106 0.91 -29.92 -2.22
C ALA A 106 -0.61 -29.75 -1.95
N PRO A 107 -1.49 -29.92 -2.96
CA PRO A 107 -2.92 -29.70 -2.82
C PRO A 107 -3.60 -30.41 -1.62
N PRO A 108 -3.28 -31.66 -1.27
CA PRO A 108 -3.86 -32.32 -0.10
C PRO A 108 -3.43 -31.73 1.24
N GLN A 109 -2.25 -31.11 1.32
CA GLN A 109 -1.74 -30.53 2.57
C GLN A 109 -2.56 -29.32 3.03
N TRP A 110 -3.21 -28.61 2.09
CA TRP A 110 -4.12 -27.51 2.39
C TRP A 110 -5.36 -27.93 3.19
N ALA A 111 -5.75 -29.20 3.08
CA ALA A 111 -6.89 -29.77 3.80
C ALA A 111 -6.52 -30.30 5.19
N ARG A 112 -5.22 -30.35 5.56
CA ARG A 112 -4.82 -30.77 6.90
C ARG A 112 -5.39 -29.81 7.94
N GLU A 113 -5.76 -30.37 9.10
CA GLU A 113 -6.49 -29.64 10.13
C GLU A 113 -5.70 -29.52 11.43
N GLY A 114 -5.98 -28.47 12.18
CA GLY A 114 -5.72 -28.37 13.61
C GLY A 114 -6.96 -27.88 14.33
N VAL A 115 -7.04 -28.11 15.64
CA VAL A 115 -8.18 -27.70 16.47
C VAL A 115 -7.77 -26.47 17.28
N SER A 116 -8.36 -25.33 16.92
CA SER A 116 -8.25 -24.07 17.65
C SER A 116 -9.15 -24.09 18.89
N PRO A 117 -8.70 -23.57 20.04
CA PRO A 117 -9.49 -23.51 21.26
C PRO A 117 -10.74 -22.62 21.12
N SER A 118 -10.70 -21.60 20.27
CA SER A 118 -11.80 -20.64 20.09
C SER A 118 -12.63 -20.86 18.83
N ARG A 119 -12.10 -21.55 17.83
CA ARG A 119 -12.74 -21.70 16.51
C ARG A 119 -13.01 -23.15 16.10
N GLY A 120 -12.63 -24.13 16.93
CA GLY A 120 -12.72 -25.54 16.59
C GLY A 120 -11.78 -25.93 15.46
N ALA A 121 -12.19 -26.90 14.65
CA ALA A 121 -11.37 -27.41 13.54
C ALA A 121 -11.12 -26.32 12.48
N LEU A 122 -9.87 -26.13 12.11
CA LEU A 122 -9.42 -25.22 11.06
C LEU A 122 -8.49 -25.97 10.13
N SER A 123 -8.78 -25.94 8.82
CA SER A 123 -7.85 -26.40 7.79
C SER A 123 -6.71 -25.40 7.58
N VAL A 124 -5.59 -25.83 6.99
CA VAL A 124 -4.48 -24.93 6.61
C VAL A 124 -5.00 -23.80 5.70
N GLU A 125 -5.93 -24.10 4.79
CA GLU A 125 -6.55 -23.09 3.92
C GLU A 125 -7.29 -22.00 4.72
N ASN A 126 -8.16 -22.39 5.64
CA ASN A 126 -8.91 -21.44 6.48
C ASN A 126 -8.00 -20.71 7.48
N TYR A 127 -6.91 -21.36 7.90
CA TYR A 127 -5.93 -20.77 8.78
C TYR A 127 -5.12 -19.67 8.08
N ALA A 128 -4.67 -19.91 6.85
CA ALA A 128 -4.02 -18.90 6.02
C ALA A 128 -4.98 -17.73 5.70
N ALA A 129 -6.28 -18.03 5.45
CA ALA A 129 -7.33 -17.02 5.32
C ALA A 129 -7.39 -16.08 6.53
N THR A 130 -7.41 -16.69 7.71
CA THR A 130 -7.52 -15.99 8.98
C THR A 130 -6.33 -15.07 9.19
N MET A 131 -5.13 -15.53 8.84
CA MET A 131 -3.91 -14.73 8.90
C MET A 131 -4.00 -13.52 7.95
N ALA A 132 -4.45 -13.71 6.71
CA ALA A 132 -4.58 -12.59 5.76
C ALA A 132 -5.66 -11.58 6.18
N GLY A 133 -6.77 -12.05 6.78
CA GLY A 133 -7.79 -11.19 7.36
C GLY A 133 -7.28 -10.40 8.57
N HIS A 134 -6.53 -11.05 9.45
CA HIS A 134 -5.87 -10.44 10.61
C HIS A 134 -4.87 -9.34 10.19
N ASP A 135 -4.04 -9.60 9.18
CA ASP A 135 -3.17 -8.58 8.58
C ASP A 135 -3.99 -7.38 8.10
N THR A 136 -5.11 -7.65 7.43
CA THR A 136 -5.95 -6.62 6.83
C THR A 136 -6.48 -5.65 7.89
N GLU A 137 -6.98 -6.20 9.00
CA GLU A 137 -7.49 -5.47 10.16
C GLU A 137 -6.43 -4.56 10.78
N HIS A 138 -5.23 -5.08 11.07
CA HIS A 138 -4.21 -4.28 11.75
C HIS A 138 -3.51 -3.27 10.86
N LEU A 139 -3.40 -3.53 9.56
CA LEU A 139 -2.96 -2.50 8.61
C LEU A 139 -3.97 -1.35 8.56
N GLN A 140 -5.29 -1.61 8.60
CA GLN A 140 -6.31 -0.56 8.76
C GLN A 140 -6.16 0.20 10.08
N GLN A 141 -5.83 -0.50 11.18
CA GLN A 141 -5.53 0.14 12.45
C GLN A 141 -4.34 1.11 12.34
N ILE A 142 -3.26 0.73 11.65
CA ILE A 142 -2.11 1.63 11.44
C ILE A 142 -2.49 2.86 10.61
N HIS A 143 -3.35 2.71 9.60
CA HIS A 143 -3.89 3.87 8.87
C HIS A 143 -4.63 4.85 9.79
N GLN A 144 -5.43 4.34 10.73
CA GLN A 144 -6.13 5.18 11.71
C GLN A 144 -5.15 5.89 12.64
N VAL A 145 -4.08 5.21 13.08
CA VAL A 145 -2.99 5.83 13.86
C VAL A 145 -2.35 6.99 13.08
N ARG A 146 -2.00 6.78 11.81
CA ARG A 146 -1.39 7.81 10.95
C ARG A 146 -2.30 9.03 10.79
N SER A 147 -3.57 8.80 10.47
CA SER A 147 -4.57 9.86 10.31
C SER A 147 -4.78 10.67 11.60
N ALA A 148 -4.92 10.00 12.74
CA ALA A 148 -5.11 10.65 14.04
C ALA A 148 -3.88 11.50 14.46
N LEU A 149 -2.68 11.12 14.02
CA LEU A 149 -1.45 11.86 14.29
C LEU A 149 -1.14 12.94 13.24
N GLY A 150 -2.01 13.14 12.25
CA GLY A 150 -1.82 14.14 11.20
C GLY A 150 -0.67 13.82 10.24
N LEU A 151 -0.26 12.55 10.15
CA LEU A 151 0.72 12.12 9.17
C LEU A 151 0.11 12.14 7.77
N ARG A 152 0.96 12.38 6.77
CA ARG A 152 0.52 12.40 5.38
C ARG A 152 -0.06 11.04 4.98
N PRO A 153 -1.14 11.02 4.20
CA PRO A 153 -1.49 9.89 3.37
C PRO A 153 -0.31 9.20 2.70
N LYS A 154 -0.27 7.86 2.73
CA LYS A 154 0.70 7.05 1.97
C LYS A 154 -0.03 6.31 0.87
N ARG A 155 0.69 6.05 -0.23
CA ARG A 155 0.33 5.27 -1.45
C ARG A 155 -0.47 3.96 -1.27
N THR A 156 -0.69 3.51 -0.05
CA THR A 156 -1.51 2.37 0.38
C THR A 156 -2.99 2.68 0.61
N GLU A 157 -3.43 3.92 0.41
CA GLU A 157 -4.70 4.40 0.96
C GLU A 157 -5.98 3.78 0.41
N ALA A 158 -5.94 3.14 -0.75
CA ALA A 158 -7.12 2.47 -1.24
C ALA A 158 -7.28 1.04 -0.69
N ARG A 159 -7.43 0.89 0.64
CA ARG A 159 -8.13 -0.29 1.17
C ARG A 159 -9.63 -0.08 1.16
N VAL A 160 -10.05 1.16 1.41
CA VAL A 160 -11.41 1.63 1.18
C VAL A 160 -11.44 2.17 -0.24
N ALA A 161 -12.03 1.39 -1.16
CA ALA A 161 -12.25 1.87 -2.50
C ALA A 161 -13.37 2.92 -2.50
N LEU A 162 -13.14 4.03 -3.20
CA LEU A 162 -14.23 4.87 -3.65
C LEU A 162 -15.08 4.09 -4.67
N PRO A 163 -16.39 4.34 -4.74
CA PRO A 163 -17.19 3.90 -5.88
C PRO A 163 -16.54 4.40 -7.18
N LEU A 164 -16.48 3.56 -8.22
CA LEU A 164 -15.84 3.95 -9.49
C LEU A 164 -16.42 5.23 -10.11
N ALA A 165 -17.72 5.47 -9.90
CA ALA A 165 -18.40 6.69 -10.33
C ALA A 165 -17.85 7.97 -9.67
N GLU A 166 -17.20 7.87 -8.51
CA GLU A 166 -16.61 9.00 -7.78
C GLU A 166 -15.14 9.25 -8.16
N VAL A 167 -14.43 8.24 -8.68
CA VAL A 167 -12.99 8.37 -8.99
C VAL A 167 -12.75 9.35 -10.13
N ALA A 168 -13.47 9.22 -11.25
CA ALA A 168 -13.27 10.11 -12.40
C ALA A 168 -13.52 11.60 -12.05
N PRO A 169 -14.62 11.97 -11.37
CA PRO A 169 -14.82 13.33 -10.86
C PRO A 169 -13.73 13.82 -9.91
N ALA A 170 -13.16 12.94 -9.07
CA ALA A 170 -12.12 13.32 -8.12
C ALA A 170 -10.81 13.70 -8.81
N ILE A 171 -10.46 12.98 -9.88
CA ILE A 171 -9.17 13.16 -10.56
C ILE A 171 -9.20 14.18 -11.72
N GLN A 172 -10.35 14.35 -12.36
CA GLN A 172 -10.51 15.22 -13.54
C GLN A 172 -10.06 16.68 -13.31
N PRO A 173 -10.24 17.31 -12.14
CA PRO A 173 -9.84 18.71 -11.94
C PRO A 173 -8.34 18.95 -11.82
N LEU A 174 -7.51 17.90 -11.63
CA LEU A 174 -6.10 18.06 -11.28
C LEU A 174 -5.30 18.88 -12.32
N PRO A 175 -5.38 18.63 -13.64
CA PRO A 175 -4.62 19.43 -14.62
C PRO A 175 -4.89 20.94 -14.50
N GLY A 176 -6.14 21.36 -14.30
CA GLY A 176 -6.49 22.77 -14.11
C GLY A 176 -5.97 23.36 -12.79
N LYS A 177 -5.92 22.56 -11.72
CA LYS A 177 -5.30 22.97 -10.45
C LYS A 177 -3.78 23.17 -10.62
N ILE A 178 -3.11 22.29 -11.35
CA ILE A 178 -1.67 22.41 -11.63
C ILE A 178 -1.37 23.66 -12.49
N GLU A 179 -2.17 23.91 -13.51
CA GLU A 179 -2.05 25.11 -14.35
C GLU A 179 -2.21 26.41 -13.53
N ALA A 180 -3.21 26.45 -12.64
CA ALA A 180 -3.39 27.58 -11.74
C ALA A 180 -2.19 27.78 -10.81
N LEU A 181 -1.59 26.69 -10.32
CA LEU A 181 -0.39 26.71 -9.47
C LEU A 181 0.89 27.06 -10.22
N SER A 182 0.98 26.88 -11.54
CA SER A 182 2.18 27.27 -12.30
C SER A 182 2.13 28.71 -12.79
N ARG A 183 0.94 29.32 -12.84
CA ARG A 183 0.74 30.67 -13.38
C ARG A 183 1.60 31.72 -12.68
N GLY A 184 2.29 32.52 -13.49
CA GLY A 184 3.16 33.61 -13.05
C GLY A 184 4.58 33.19 -12.64
N LEU A 185 4.92 31.90 -12.72
CA LEU A 185 6.27 31.41 -12.41
C LEU A 185 7.12 31.34 -13.69
N SER A 186 8.40 31.68 -13.56
CA SER A 186 9.40 31.49 -14.62
C SER A 186 9.79 30.02 -14.75
N ALA A 187 10.39 29.66 -15.88
CA ALA A 187 10.94 28.31 -16.09
C ALA A 187 12.04 27.95 -15.06
N GLU A 188 12.77 28.95 -14.55
CA GLU A 188 13.76 28.78 -13.49
C GLU A 188 13.09 28.48 -12.15
N GLN A 189 12.07 29.24 -11.77
CA GLN A 189 11.29 29.01 -10.55
C GLN A 189 10.63 27.62 -10.54
N LEU A 190 10.10 27.17 -11.69
CA LEU A 190 9.50 25.84 -11.81
C LEU A 190 10.51 24.70 -11.62
N ARG A 191 11.80 24.93 -11.88
CA ARG A 191 12.90 23.96 -11.68
C ARG A 191 13.58 24.09 -10.32
N GLN A 192 13.27 25.13 -9.57
CA GLN A 192 13.84 25.35 -8.25
C GLN A 192 13.21 24.37 -7.26
N ARG A 193 14.06 23.60 -6.58
CA ARG A 193 13.62 22.76 -5.46
C ARG A 193 13.40 23.64 -4.24
N PRO A 194 12.33 23.41 -3.46
CA PRO A 194 12.02 24.24 -2.28
C PRO A 194 13.03 24.02 -1.14
N ARG A 195 13.58 22.80 -1.04
CA ARG A 195 14.65 22.40 -0.11
C ARG A 195 15.51 21.30 -0.73
N GLU A 196 16.67 21.07 -0.14
CA GLU A 196 17.48 19.89 -0.45
C GLU A 196 16.67 18.61 -0.16
N GLY A 197 16.75 17.62 -1.06
CA GLY A 197 15.99 16.38 -0.98
C GLY A 197 14.52 16.45 -1.42
N GLU A 198 13.93 17.64 -1.60
CA GLU A 198 12.55 17.80 -2.09
C GLU A 198 12.51 18.00 -3.62
N TRP A 199 11.42 17.57 -4.28
CA TRP A 199 11.24 17.80 -5.72
C TRP A 199 10.76 19.22 -6.04
N SER A 200 11.23 19.76 -7.15
CA SER A 200 10.71 20.98 -7.77
C SER A 200 9.36 20.71 -8.46
N MET A 201 8.63 21.78 -8.80
CA MET A 201 7.37 21.64 -9.55
C MET A 201 7.58 20.91 -10.89
N LYS A 202 8.72 21.13 -11.57
CA LYS A 202 9.05 20.46 -12.83
C LYS A 202 9.25 18.96 -12.68
N GLU A 203 9.89 18.53 -11.59
CA GLU A 203 10.10 17.12 -11.28
C GLU A 203 8.79 16.43 -10.90
N VAL A 204 7.94 17.10 -10.10
CA VAL A 204 6.59 16.60 -9.79
C VAL A 204 5.74 16.45 -11.06
N MET A 205 5.83 17.40 -12.00
CA MET A 205 5.11 17.32 -13.29
C MET A 205 5.62 16.17 -14.16
N ALA A 206 6.94 15.97 -14.23
CA ALA A 206 7.52 14.83 -14.94
C ALA A 206 7.06 13.49 -14.35
N HIS A 207 7.00 13.41 -13.02
CA HIS A 207 6.48 12.24 -12.30
C HIS A 207 5.01 11.97 -12.64
N PHE A 208 4.15 12.99 -12.55
CA PHE A 208 2.74 12.88 -12.93
C PHE A 208 2.57 12.33 -14.35
N LEU A 209 3.24 12.91 -15.34
CA LEU A 209 3.17 12.44 -16.72
C LEU A 209 3.64 10.99 -16.85
N LYS A 210 4.75 10.64 -16.20
CA LYS A 210 5.32 9.29 -16.23
C LYS A 210 4.34 8.26 -15.67
N VAL A 211 3.82 8.48 -14.46
CA VAL A 211 2.93 7.51 -13.82
C VAL A 211 1.58 7.43 -14.53
N GLU A 212 1.06 8.53 -15.04
CA GLU A 212 -0.21 8.54 -15.79
C GLU A 212 -0.13 7.63 -17.02
N ARG A 213 0.91 7.81 -17.83
CA ARG A 213 1.09 7.13 -19.11
C ARG A 213 1.55 5.69 -18.95
N ASP A 214 2.57 5.48 -18.10
CA ASP A 214 3.30 4.21 -18.09
C ASP A 214 2.82 3.26 -16.97
N VAL A 215 2.03 3.76 -16.02
CA VAL A 215 1.64 3.00 -14.83
C VAL A 215 0.11 2.93 -14.71
N PHE A 216 -0.57 4.04 -14.47
CA PHE A 216 -1.98 4.05 -14.08
C PHE A 216 -2.90 3.53 -15.17
N LEU A 217 -2.95 4.19 -16.34
CA LEU A 217 -3.88 3.78 -17.39
C LEU A 217 -3.57 2.40 -17.94
N LEU A 218 -2.28 2.08 -18.12
CA LEU A 218 -1.84 0.76 -18.55
C LEU A 218 -2.35 -0.32 -17.58
N ARG A 219 -2.11 -0.18 -16.29
CA ARG A 219 -2.53 -1.18 -15.30
C ARG A 219 -4.04 -1.26 -15.17
N LEU A 220 -4.76 -0.14 -15.20
CA LEU A 220 -6.23 -0.13 -15.25
C LEU A 220 -6.77 -0.96 -16.43
N LYS A 221 -6.26 -0.70 -17.65
CA LYS A 221 -6.62 -1.48 -18.85
C LYS A 221 -6.30 -2.97 -18.69
N ARG A 222 -5.15 -3.30 -18.09
CA ARG A 222 -4.77 -4.71 -17.83
C ARG A 222 -5.70 -5.37 -16.82
N ILE A 223 -6.02 -4.73 -15.69
CA ILE A 223 -6.93 -5.29 -14.67
C ILE A 223 -8.30 -5.60 -15.29
N VAL A 224 -8.79 -4.74 -16.20
CA VAL A 224 -10.07 -4.94 -16.90
C VAL A 224 -10.03 -6.09 -17.91
N ASN A 225 -8.95 -6.23 -18.67
CA ASN A 225 -8.92 -7.12 -19.83
C ASN A 225 -8.24 -8.48 -19.57
N GLU A 226 -7.37 -8.56 -18.56
CA GLU A 226 -6.64 -9.78 -18.20
C GLU A 226 -7.23 -10.41 -16.94
N ASP A 227 -7.09 -11.73 -16.79
CA ASP A 227 -7.37 -12.42 -15.52
C ASP A 227 -6.18 -12.25 -14.58
N ARG A 228 -6.35 -11.41 -13.56
CA ARG A 228 -5.38 -11.19 -12.47
C ARG A 228 -3.96 -10.89 -12.94
N PRO A 229 -3.79 -9.84 -13.79
CA PRO A 229 -2.49 -9.44 -14.29
C PRO A 229 -1.51 -9.15 -13.16
N ARG A 230 -0.26 -9.57 -13.32
CA ARG A 230 0.84 -9.24 -12.41
C ARG A 230 1.51 -7.93 -12.81
N PHE A 231 1.84 -7.12 -11.81
CA PHE A 231 2.52 -5.83 -11.96
C PHE A 231 3.77 -5.77 -11.09
N GLU A 232 4.88 -5.31 -11.66
CA GLU A 232 6.10 -5.02 -10.91
C GLU A 232 5.90 -3.81 -9.99
N SER A 233 6.70 -3.72 -8.92
CA SER A 233 6.73 -2.51 -8.10
C SER A 233 7.31 -1.35 -8.92
N PHE A 234 6.74 -0.16 -8.77
CA PHE A 234 7.34 1.07 -9.28
C PHE A 234 7.92 1.81 -8.09
N ASP A 235 9.24 1.97 -8.08
CA ASP A 235 9.97 2.69 -7.04
C ASP A 235 10.20 4.16 -7.48
N PRO A 236 9.51 5.13 -6.86
CA PRO A 236 9.66 6.54 -7.21
C PRO A 236 11.02 7.11 -6.83
N GLU A 237 11.70 6.55 -5.83
CA GLU A 237 13.00 7.02 -5.37
C GLU A 237 14.09 6.58 -6.35
N VAL A 238 14.04 5.32 -6.78
CA VAL A 238 14.89 4.84 -7.90
C VAL A 238 14.64 5.68 -9.13
N TRP A 239 13.37 5.92 -9.50
CA TRP A 239 13.04 6.76 -10.65
C TRP A 239 13.56 8.20 -10.49
N ALA A 240 13.42 8.80 -9.31
CA ALA A 240 13.91 10.15 -9.04
C ALA A 240 15.44 10.24 -9.01
N ALA A 241 16.13 9.15 -8.66
CA ALA A 241 17.59 9.04 -8.67
C ALA A 241 18.14 8.75 -10.08
N GLU A 242 17.36 8.12 -10.95
CA GLU A 242 17.83 7.65 -12.26
C GLU A 242 18.22 8.80 -13.20
N ARG A 243 17.62 10.00 -13.08
CA ARG A 243 18.03 11.25 -13.76
C ARG A 243 17.53 12.51 -13.04
N ASP A 244 18.22 13.63 -13.24
CA ASP A 244 17.66 14.94 -12.94
C ASP A 244 16.52 15.28 -13.91
N HIS A 245 15.28 15.13 -13.45
CA HIS A 245 14.05 15.36 -14.24
C HIS A 245 13.66 16.83 -14.34
N ARG A 246 14.53 17.75 -13.92
CA ARG A 246 14.34 19.19 -14.12
C ARG A 246 14.51 19.62 -15.57
N GLN A 247 15.06 18.78 -16.45
CA GLN A 247 15.17 19.07 -17.89
C GLN A 247 13.80 19.03 -18.60
N GLY A 248 13.73 19.58 -19.82
CA GLY A 248 12.47 19.68 -20.60
C GLY A 248 11.60 20.88 -20.22
N ASP A 249 10.43 21.03 -20.88
CA ASP A 249 9.51 22.14 -20.67
C ASP A 249 8.34 21.75 -19.77
N PHE A 250 7.99 22.59 -18.79
CA PHE A 250 6.92 22.30 -17.83
C PHE A 250 5.54 22.30 -18.52
N VAL A 251 5.31 23.25 -19.42
CA VAL A 251 4.00 23.44 -20.06
C VAL A 251 3.73 22.29 -21.03
N ASP A 252 4.74 21.83 -21.76
CA ASP A 252 4.61 20.67 -22.65
C ASP A 252 4.34 19.38 -21.88
N ASP A 253 5.02 19.15 -20.76
CA ASP A 253 4.74 17.99 -19.90
C ASP A 253 3.35 18.06 -19.29
N TRP A 254 2.91 19.25 -18.85
CA TRP A 254 1.56 19.48 -18.36
C TRP A 254 0.50 19.21 -19.43
N ARG A 255 0.69 19.68 -20.68
CA ARG A 255 -0.25 19.41 -21.79
C ARG A 255 -0.39 17.91 -22.05
N ARG A 256 0.73 17.21 -22.15
CA ARG A 256 0.74 15.74 -22.35
C ARG A 256 0.09 15.00 -21.19
N PHE A 257 0.31 15.47 -19.95
CA PHE A 257 -0.35 14.91 -18.78
C PHE A 257 -1.87 15.16 -18.82
N ALA A 258 -2.31 16.36 -19.19
CA ALA A 258 -3.73 16.68 -19.32
C ALA A 258 -4.43 15.80 -20.36
N GLU A 259 -3.78 15.56 -21.50
CA GLU A 259 -4.25 14.64 -22.54
C GLU A 259 -4.34 13.20 -22.03
N ALA A 260 -3.26 12.70 -21.40
CA ALA A 260 -3.24 11.35 -20.82
C ALA A 260 -4.31 11.19 -19.72
N ARG A 261 -4.49 12.21 -18.87
CA ARG A 261 -5.50 12.22 -17.82
C ARG A 261 -6.92 12.20 -18.38
N ALA A 262 -7.18 12.90 -19.49
CA ALA A 262 -8.47 12.84 -20.16
C ALA A 262 -8.77 11.42 -20.68
N GLU A 263 -7.76 10.71 -21.18
CA GLU A 263 -7.91 9.30 -21.58
C GLU A 263 -8.24 8.40 -20.38
N THR A 264 -7.54 8.58 -19.25
CA THR A 264 -7.83 7.83 -18.01
C THR A 264 -9.24 8.09 -17.50
N VAL A 265 -9.68 9.36 -17.49
CA VAL A 265 -11.04 9.74 -17.08
C VAL A 265 -12.08 9.09 -17.99
N ALA A 266 -11.91 9.17 -19.31
CA ALA A 266 -12.81 8.56 -20.27
C ALA A 266 -12.87 7.03 -20.12
N PHE A 267 -11.72 6.40 -19.88
CA PHE A 267 -11.65 4.96 -19.62
C PHE A 267 -12.45 4.57 -18.36
N LEU A 268 -12.24 5.26 -17.24
CA LEU A 268 -12.94 4.99 -15.97
C LEU A 268 -14.45 5.21 -16.09
N GLN A 269 -14.89 6.27 -16.79
CA GLN A 269 -16.31 6.55 -17.02
C GLN A 269 -16.99 5.49 -17.89
N GLY A 270 -16.24 4.80 -18.74
CA GLY A 270 -16.74 3.71 -19.58
C GLY A 270 -16.84 2.35 -18.87
N LEU A 271 -16.37 2.22 -17.62
CA LEU A 271 -16.38 0.94 -16.92
C LEU A 271 -17.76 0.63 -16.32
N PRO A 272 -18.25 -0.63 -16.44
CA PRO A 272 -19.42 -1.05 -15.70
C PRO A 272 -19.10 -1.14 -14.19
N PRO A 273 -20.08 -0.93 -13.30
CA PRO A 273 -19.86 -1.04 -11.85
C PRO A 273 -19.23 -2.37 -11.41
N ALA A 274 -19.58 -3.47 -12.06
CA ALA A 274 -19.01 -4.79 -11.79
C ALA A 274 -17.50 -4.92 -12.09
N ALA A 275 -16.91 -3.98 -12.84
CA ALA A 275 -15.46 -3.94 -13.05
C ALA A 275 -14.70 -3.59 -11.76
N ALA A 276 -15.36 -2.99 -10.77
CA ALA A 276 -14.78 -2.57 -9.50
C ALA A 276 -14.04 -3.71 -8.78
N ASP A 277 -14.60 -4.92 -8.83
CA ASP A 277 -14.11 -6.09 -8.10
C ASP A 277 -13.04 -6.89 -8.87
N ARG A 278 -12.69 -6.47 -10.09
CA ARG A 278 -11.62 -7.13 -10.86
C ARG A 278 -10.30 -6.97 -10.14
N ILE A 279 -9.51 -8.03 -10.08
CA ILE A 279 -8.28 -8.07 -9.27
C ILE A 279 -7.06 -7.94 -10.17
N GLY A 280 -6.10 -7.13 -9.76
CA GLY A 280 -4.72 -7.15 -10.22
C GLY A 280 -3.78 -7.63 -9.11
N LEU A 281 -2.61 -8.16 -9.48
CA LEU A 281 -1.59 -8.65 -8.54
C LEU A 281 -0.38 -7.71 -8.55
N SER A 282 -0.35 -6.77 -7.61
CA SER A 282 0.81 -5.90 -7.42
C SER A 282 1.91 -6.63 -6.65
N ALA A 283 3.15 -6.57 -7.14
CA ALA A 283 4.31 -7.06 -6.39
C ALA A 283 4.53 -6.29 -5.07
N PHE A 284 3.99 -5.08 -4.96
CA PHE A 284 4.12 -4.24 -3.77
C PHE A 284 2.90 -4.33 -2.85
N PHE A 285 1.69 -4.19 -3.40
CA PHE A 285 0.44 -4.15 -2.63
C PHE A 285 -0.25 -5.51 -2.48
N GLY A 286 0.22 -6.54 -3.19
CA GLY A 286 -0.48 -7.82 -3.30
C GLY A 286 -1.71 -7.71 -4.22
N PRO A 287 -2.73 -8.56 -4.03
CA PRO A 287 -4.05 -8.42 -4.63
C PRO A 287 -4.66 -7.04 -4.40
N VAL A 288 -5.00 -6.35 -5.49
CA VAL A 288 -5.67 -5.03 -5.46
C VAL A 288 -6.88 -5.08 -6.39
N MET A 289 -8.05 -4.70 -5.88
CA MET A 289 -9.25 -4.55 -6.70
C MET A 289 -9.12 -3.34 -7.62
N LEU A 290 -9.79 -3.34 -8.77
CA LEU A 290 -9.74 -2.23 -9.72
C LEU A 290 -10.19 -0.92 -9.07
N ALA A 291 -11.23 -0.94 -8.25
CA ALA A 291 -11.70 0.25 -7.55
C ALA A 291 -10.66 0.76 -6.54
N GLN A 292 -9.97 -0.15 -5.85
CA GLN A 292 -8.85 0.22 -4.98
C GLN A 292 -7.70 0.84 -5.80
N TYR A 293 -7.31 0.21 -6.89
CA TYR A 293 -6.26 0.75 -7.75
C TYR A 293 -6.62 2.12 -8.36
N ALA A 294 -7.90 2.33 -8.68
CA ALA A 294 -8.39 3.61 -9.19
C ALA A 294 -8.42 4.69 -8.09
N THR A 295 -8.84 4.36 -6.87
CA THR A 295 -8.77 5.27 -5.71
C THR A 295 -7.33 5.66 -5.38
N HIS A 296 -6.36 4.75 -5.55
CA HIS A 296 -4.94 5.08 -5.36
C HIS A 296 -4.47 6.24 -6.24
N ILE A 297 -5.06 6.43 -7.43
CA ILE A 297 -4.76 7.59 -8.30
C ILE A 297 -5.23 8.90 -7.63
N VAL A 298 -6.38 8.88 -6.95
CA VAL A 298 -6.89 10.04 -6.19
C VAL A 298 -5.93 10.40 -5.05
N ASP A 299 -5.51 9.41 -4.28
CA ASP A 299 -4.61 9.63 -3.13
C ASP A 299 -3.25 10.18 -3.61
N HIS A 300 -2.73 9.62 -4.71
CA HIS A 300 -1.50 10.08 -5.37
C HIS A 300 -1.60 11.52 -5.85
N ASP A 301 -2.71 11.88 -6.48
CA ASP A 301 -2.98 13.25 -6.94
C ASP A 301 -2.99 14.25 -5.77
N LEU A 302 -3.64 13.89 -4.66
CA LEU A 302 -3.73 14.73 -3.46
C LEU A 302 -2.36 14.95 -2.82
N GLU A 303 -1.57 13.88 -2.68
CA GLU A 303 -0.21 13.92 -2.13
C GLU A 303 0.68 14.89 -2.91
N HIS A 304 0.75 14.73 -4.23
CA HIS A 304 1.62 15.55 -5.06
C HIS A 304 1.06 16.95 -5.33
N LEU A 305 -0.26 17.15 -5.26
CA LEU A 305 -0.84 18.49 -5.27
C LEU A 305 -0.41 19.29 -4.04
N ALA A 306 -0.40 18.67 -2.85
CA ALA A 306 0.12 19.31 -1.64
C ALA A 306 1.61 19.65 -1.77
N GLN A 307 2.39 18.78 -2.42
CA GLN A 307 3.80 19.03 -2.74
C GLN A 307 3.98 20.25 -3.67
N LEU A 308 3.16 20.36 -4.74
CA LEU A 308 3.18 21.52 -5.64
C LEU A 308 2.82 22.83 -4.92
N GLN A 309 1.84 22.80 -4.03
CA GLN A 309 1.44 23.96 -3.22
C GLN A 309 2.57 24.42 -2.30
N ALA A 310 3.21 23.47 -1.59
CA ALA A 310 4.36 23.75 -0.73
C ALA A 310 5.53 24.32 -1.53
N CYS A 311 5.82 23.77 -2.71
CA CYS A 311 6.87 24.27 -3.59
C CYS A 311 6.58 25.71 -4.05
N ARG A 312 5.35 25.99 -4.54
CA ARG A 312 4.94 27.33 -4.97
C ARG A 312 5.13 28.38 -3.86
N ALA A 313 4.78 28.05 -2.62
CA ALA A 313 4.90 28.98 -1.49
C ALA A 313 6.34 29.42 -1.18
N VAL A 314 7.33 28.64 -1.63
CA VAL A 314 8.76 28.94 -1.50
C VAL A 314 9.28 29.68 -2.72
N VAL A 315 9.01 29.19 -3.94
CA VAL A 315 9.63 29.71 -5.17
C VAL A 315 8.95 30.95 -5.76
N ALA A 316 7.73 31.27 -5.31
CA ALA A 316 6.98 32.46 -5.75
C ALA A 316 7.33 33.74 -4.96
N ARG A 317 8.31 33.66 -4.05
CA ARG A 317 8.85 34.80 -3.29
C ARG A 317 9.98 35.46 -4.06
#